data_AF-A0AAW2MSF8-F1
#
_entry.id   AF-A0AAW2MSF8-F1
#
_cell.length_a   1.000
_cell.length_b   1.000
_cell.length_c   1.000
_cell.angle_alpha   90.00
_cell.angle_beta   90.00
_cell.angle_gamma   90.00
#
_symmetry.space_group_name_H-M   'P 1'
#
loop_
_entity.id
_entity.type
_entity.pdbx_description
1 polymer ?
#
loop_
_entity_poly.entity_id
_entity_poly.type
_entity_poly.pdbx_seq_one_letter_code
_entity_poly.pdbx_strand_id
1 'polypeptide(L)'
;MLILVYYQTPRFLEFGKTRILKKPILISSSTGEGVIWNKNTIKCGSDRPILKVFMYDLAPEFHFGLLGWKGDGKSVWPDIRAKVPEYPGGLNLQHSIEYWLTLDLLNSEFSENLRGRSAKRVHNSSEADVVFVPYFASLSYNRGSKLKSGEKKSTNAILQEKLVKWRWNKMERYNCSPSK
;
A
#
# COMPACT_ATOMS: atom_id res chain seq x y z
N MET A 1 -11.56 8.35 3.46
CA MET A 1 -10.22 8.05 2.92
C MET A 1 -10.11 6.54 2.80
N LEU A 2 -10.23 5.99 1.59
CA LEU A 2 -10.31 4.55 1.38
C LEU A 2 -8.94 4.05 0.93
N ILE A 3 -8.15 3.49 1.86
CA ILE A 3 -6.99 2.69 1.50
C ILE A 3 -7.53 1.35 1.01
N LEU A 4 -7.51 1.11 -0.30
CA LEU A 4 -7.85 -0.20 -0.85
C LEU A 4 -6.66 -1.14 -0.65
N VAL A 5 -6.55 -1.75 0.53
CA VAL A 5 -5.78 -2.98 0.72
C VAL A 5 -6.69 -4.12 0.28
N TYR A 6 -6.47 -4.64 -0.93
CA TYR A 6 -7.17 -5.85 -1.36
C TYR A 6 -6.47 -7.06 -0.75
N TYR A 7 -7.24 -7.90 -0.03
CA TYR A 7 -6.82 -9.27 0.24
C TYR A 7 -6.89 -10.04 -1.09
N GLN A 8 -5.76 -10.62 -1.51
CA GLN A 8 -5.72 -11.54 -2.64
C GLN A 8 -6.33 -12.87 -2.16
N THR A 9 -7.61 -13.11 -2.44
CA THR A 9 -8.20 -14.45 -2.28
C THR A 9 -7.77 -15.32 -3.46
N PRO A 10 -7.09 -16.47 -3.25
CA PRO A 10 -6.84 -17.40 -4.32
C PRO A 10 -8.12 -18.20 -4.59
N ARG A 11 -8.59 -18.14 -5.84
CA ARG A 11 -9.45 -19.14 -6.53
C ARG A 11 -10.78 -19.54 -5.88
N PHE A 12 -11.85 -19.20 -6.63
CA PHE A 12 -13.11 -19.93 -6.83
C PHE A 12 -13.95 -20.34 -5.61
N LEU A 13 -15.26 -20.11 -5.77
CA LEU A 13 -16.34 -20.48 -4.88
C LEU A 13 -16.24 -21.94 -4.39
N GLU A 14 -15.97 -22.15 -3.10
CA GLU A 14 -16.70 -23.14 -2.32
C GLU A 14 -17.32 -22.44 -1.11
N PHE A 15 -18.62 -22.19 -1.25
CA PHE A 15 -19.51 -21.79 -0.17
C PHE A 15 -19.68 -23.00 0.76
N GLY A 16 -19.16 -22.91 1.98
CA GLY A 16 -19.48 -23.85 3.05
C GLY A 16 -18.35 -24.77 3.50
N LYS A 17 -17.47 -24.25 4.36
CA LYS A 17 -16.96 -24.97 5.55
C LYS A 17 -16.24 -23.98 6.46
N THR A 18 -16.99 -23.50 7.44
CA THR A 18 -16.50 -22.75 8.59
C THR A 18 -15.49 -23.59 9.38
N ARG A 19 -14.22 -23.21 9.39
CA ARG A 19 -13.32 -23.53 10.51
C ARG A 19 -13.12 -22.27 11.33
N ILE A 20 -13.97 -22.14 12.35
CA ILE A 20 -13.81 -21.17 13.42
C ILE A 20 -12.48 -21.49 14.12
N LEU A 21 -11.48 -20.61 13.98
CA LEU A 21 -10.33 -20.59 14.89
C LEU A 21 -10.83 -20.05 16.23
N LYS A 22 -11.29 -20.97 17.09
CA LYS A 22 -11.52 -20.71 18.51
C LYS A 22 -10.18 -20.60 19.22
N LYS A 23 -9.65 -19.39 19.39
CA LYS A 23 -8.85 -19.04 20.58
C LYS A 23 -9.17 -17.60 20.98
N PRO A 24 -9.73 -17.36 22.18
CA PRO A 24 -9.98 -16.00 22.64
C PRO A 24 -8.65 -15.30 22.95
N ILE A 25 -8.51 -14.07 22.45
CA ILE A 25 -7.51 -13.12 22.94
C ILE A 25 -7.94 -12.74 24.35
N LEU A 26 -7.22 -13.24 25.36
CA LEU A 26 -7.37 -12.83 26.74
C LEU A 26 -6.79 -11.41 26.89
N ILE A 27 -7.67 -10.41 26.91
CA ILE A 27 -7.36 -9.09 27.48
C ILE A 27 -7.83 -9.15 28.93
N SER A 28 -6.93 -9.44 29.86
CA SER A 28 -7.22 -9.34 31.28
C SER A 28 -7.18 -7.86 31.70
N SER A 29 -8.33 -7.30 32.06
CA SER A 29 -8.41 -6.09 32.85
C SER A 29 -8.04 -6.43 34.30
N SER A 30 -6.93 -5.90 34.82
CA SER A 30 -6.61 -6.00 36.25
C SER A 30 -6.82 -4.64 36.91
N THR A 31 -7.87 -4.58 37.74
CA THR A 31 -7.97 -3.66 38.88
C THR A 31 -6.72 -3.79 39.76
N GLY A 32 -6.28 -2.66 40.31
CA GLY A 32 -4.96 -2.48 40.88
C GLY A 32 -4.64 -3.37 42.08
N GLU A 33 -3.38 -3.81 42.11
CA GLU A 33 -2.51 -3.98 43.28
C GLU A 33 -1.08 -4.15 42.75
N GLY A 34 -0.10 -3.61 43.47
CA GLY A 34 1.25 -3.30 42.96
C GLY A 34 2.01 -4.50 42.37
N VAL A 35 2.35 -4.40 41.08
CA VAL A 35 3.16 -5.41 40.37
C VAL A 35 4.63 -5.03 40.41
N ILE A 36 5.44 -5.90 41.03
CA ILE A 36 6.90 -5.90 40.94
C ILE A 36 7.27 -6.06 39.45
N TRP A 37 7.88 -5.04 38.85
CA TRP A 37 8.36 -5.10 37.47
C TRP A 37 9.52 -6.08 37.35
N ASN A 38 9.22 -7.34 37.09
CA ASN A 38 10.22 -8.30 36.65
C ASN A 38 10.62 -7.90 35.23
N LYS A 39 11.82 -7.32 35.07
CA LYS A 39 12.42 -6.93 33.78
C LYS A 39 12.83 -8.16 32.98
N ASN A 40 11.90 -9.09 32.76
CA ASN A 40 12.04 -10.07 31.69
C ASN A 40 11.88 -9.30 30.38
N THR A 41 13.02 -8.80 29.90
CA THR A 41 13.21 -8.24 28.58
C THR A 41 12.51 -9.14 27.57
N ILE A 42 11.36 -8.71 27.06
CA ILE A 42 10.80 -9.25 25.84
C ILE A 42 11.83 -8.90 24.77
N LYS A 43 12.80 -9.79 24.55
CA LYS A 43 13.65 -9.71 23.37
C LYS A 43 12.70 -9.86 22.19
N CYS A 44 12.51 -8.78 21.43
CA CYS A 44 11.96 -8.90 20.10
C CYS A 44 12.85 -9.88 19.35
N GLY A 45 12.37 -11.12 19.19
CA GLY A 45 13.09 -12.14 18.46
C GLY A 45 13.52 -11.58 17.10
N SER A 46 14.74 -11.87 16.70
CA SER A 46 15.38 -11.46 15.45
C SER A 46 14.74 -12.05 14.19
N ASP A 47 13.56 -12.65 14.32
CA ASP A 47 12.88 -13.48 13.31
C ASP A 47 11.40 -13.07 13.20
N ARG A 48 11.14 -11.75 13.21
CA ARG A 48 9.83 -11.26 12.82
C ARG A 48 9.63 -11.58 11.33
N PRO A 49 8.53 -12.25 10.94
CA PRO A 49 8.30 -12.54 9.53
C PRO A 49 8.17 -11.23 8.75
N ILE A 50 8.88 -11.14 7.63
CA ILE A 50 8.83 -9.99 6.72
C ILE A 50 7.58 -10.11 5.86
N LEU A 51 6.73 -9.08 5.88
CA LEU A 51 5.54 -9.01 5.05
C LEU A 51 5.93 -8.83 3.58
N LYS A 52 5.57 -9.77 2.70
CA LYS A 52 5.78 -9.65 1.26
C LYS A 52 4.64 -8.86 0.63
N VAL A 53 4.97 -7.73 0.03
CA VAL A 53 4.00 -6.79 -0.53
C VAL A 53 4.15 -6.72 -2.04
N PHE A 54 3.12 -7.13 -2.77
CA PHE A 54 3.06 -6.83 -4.20
C PHE A 54 2.53 -5.42 -4.40
N MET A 55 3.36 -4.53 -4.94
CA MET A 55 3.00 -3.14 -5.19
C MET A 55 2.84 -2.89 -6.70
N TYR A 56 1.64 -2.47 -7.10
CA TYR A 56 1.33 -2.21 -8.51
C TYR A 56 2.16 -1.07 -9.10
N ASP A 57 2.67 -1.30 -10.31
CA ASP A 57 3.27 -0.28 -11.16
C ASP A 57 2.19 0.62 -11.79
N LEU A 58 1.61 1.48 -10.95
CA LEU A 58 0.67 2.52 -11.38
C LEU A 58 1.39 3.61 -12.18
N ALA A 59 0.67 4.21 -13.13
CA ALA A 59 1.19 5.35 -13.88
C ALA A 59 1.53 6.54 -12.95
N PRO A 60 2.54 7.37 -13.28
CA PRO A 60 2.97 8.50 -12.45
C PRO A 60 1.87 9.47 -12.03
N GLU A 61 0.83 9.64 -12.86
CA GLU A 61 -0.32 10.52 -12.56
C GLU A 61 -1.11 10.13 -11.29
N PHE A 62 -0.93 8.91 -10.78
CA PHE A 62 -1.58 8.42 -9.57
C PHE A 62 -0.75 8.62 -8.29
N HIS A 63 0.55 8.96 -8.40
CA HIS A 63 1.46 9.04 -7.24
C HIS A 63 2.42 10.23 -7.32
N PHE A 64 3.72 10.02 -7.53
CA PHE A 64 4.76 11.05 -7.59
C PHE A 64 4.52 12.11 -8.67
N GLY A 65 3.75 11.82 -9.73
CA GLY A 65 3.30 12.83 -10.69
C GLY A 65 2.43 13.92 -10.05
N LEU A 66 1.68 13.60 -8.99
CA LEU A 66 0.94 14.58 -8.20
C LEU A 66 1.88 15.51 -7.41
N LEU A 67 3.14 15.12 -7.21
CA LEU A 67 4.21 15.92 -6.61
C LEU A 67 5.03 16.68 -7.67
N GLY A 68 4.65 16.60 -8.95
CA GLY A 68 5.36 17.26 -10.05
C GLY A 68 6.55 16.47 -10.60
N TRP A 69 6.75 15.22 -10.17
CA TRP A 69 7.74 14.34 -10.78
C TRP A 69 7.29 13.95 -12.20
N LYS A 70 8.16 14.19 -13.19
CA LYS A 70 7.83 13.98 -14.61
C LYS A 70 8.25 12.61 -15.15
N GLY A 71 9.03 11.85 -14.38
CA GLY A 71 9.67 10.63 -14.87
C GLY A 71 10.58 10.87 -16.08
N ASP A 72 11.24 9.81 -16.53
CA ASP A 72 12.06 9.78 -17.74
C ASP A 72 11.44 8.90 -18.85
N GLY A 73 10.23 8.38 -18.61
CA GLY A 73 9.53 7.45 -19.49
C GLY A 73 10.04 6.00 -19.45
N LYS A 74 11.12 5.72 -18.72
CA LYS A 74 11.72 4.38 -18.61
C LYS A 74 11.22 3.64 -17.37
N SER A 75 10.93 4.38 -16.30
CA SER A 75 10.46 3.85 -15.03
C SER A 75 9.14 4.49 -14.60
N VAL A 76 8.29 3.70 -13.96
CA VAL A 76 7.10 4.22 -13.25
C VAL A 76 7.47 4.81 -11.88
N TRP A 77 8.66 4.55 -11.35
CA TRP A 77 9.13 5.02 -10.04
C TRP A 77 10.32 5.98 -10.16
N PRO A 78 10.44 6.98 -9.26
CA PRO A 78 11.65 7.79 -9.17
C PRO A 78 12.84 6.93 -8.75
N ASP A 79 14.05 7.29 -9.19
CA ASP A 79 15.27 6.73 -8.61
C ASP A 79 15.51 7.34 -7.24
N ILE A 80 15.00 6.65 -6.21
CA ILE A 80 15.08 7.11 -4.83
C ILE A 80 16.50 7.11 -4.25
N ARG A 81 17.47 6.46 -4.92
CA ARG A 81 18.90 6.55 -4.56
C ARG A 81 19.54 7.85 -5.05
N ALA A 82 19.03 8.40 -6.15
CA ALA A 82 19.53 9.64 -6.73
C ALA A 82 18.80 10.87 -6.13
N LYS A 83 17.47 10.88 -6.22
CA LYS A 83 16.66 11.99 -5.69
C LYS A 83 15.22 11.54 -5.41
N VAL A 84 14.80 11.74 -4.17
CA VAL A 84 13.42 11.53 -3.75
C VAL A 84 12.59 12.80 -4.05
N PRO A 85 11.45 12.70 -4.76
CA PRO A 85 10.54 13.83 -4.94
C PRO A 85 10.01 14.33 -3.60
N GLU A 86 10.13 15.63 -3.33
CA GLU A 86 9.77 16.20 -2.02
C GLU A 86 8.26 16.14 -1.76
N TYR A 87 7.89 15.69 -0.56
CA TYR A 87 6.51 15.72 -0.12
C TYR A 87 6.16 17.10 0.46
N PRO A 88 5.02 17.72 0.09
CA PRO A 88 4.63 19.02 0.61
C PRO A 88 4.42 18.97 2.12
N GLY A 89 5.11 19.85 2.85
CA GLY A 89 4.97 19.97 4.30
C GLY A 89 3.62 20.58 4.76
N GLY A 90 3.61 21.02 6.02
CA GLY A 90 2.47 21.70 6.65
C GLY A 90 1.28 20.76 6.89
N LEU A 91 0.05 21.22 6.64
CA LEU A 91 -1.17 20.45 6.86
C LEU A 91 -1.24 19.14 6.03
N ASN A 92 -0.40 19.00 4.99
CA ASN A 92 -0.34 17.79 4.17
C ASN A 92 0.45 16.64 4.83
N LEU A 93 1.26 16.91 5.87
CA LEU A 93 2.12 15.88 6.50
C LEU A 93 1.32 14.73 7.10
N GLN A 94 0.13 15.02 7.64
CA GLN A 94 -0.78 14.02 8.22
C GLN A 94 -1.38 13.06 7.17
N HIS A 95 -1.14 13.34 5.88
CA HIS A 95 -1.70 12.64 4.74
C HIS A 95 -0.62 12.00 3.85
N SER A 96 0.56 11.76 4.41
CA SER A 96 1.75 11.30 3.68
C SER A 96 1.99 9.79 3.72
N ILE A 97 1.05 9.01 4.28
CA ILE A 97 1.25 7.58 4.52
C ILE A 97 1.51 6.80 3.23
N GLU A 98 0.76 7.10 2.15
CA GLU A 98 0.94 6.43 0.87
C GLU A 98 2.31 6.74 0.26
N TYR A 99 2.80 7.97 0.46
CA TYR A 99 4.13 8.39 0.02
C TYR A 99 5.24 7.65 0.77
N TRP A 100 5.20 7.64 2.11
CA TRP A 100 6.23 6.98 2.91
C TRP A 100 6.24 5.46 2.74
N LEU A 101 5.07 4.82 2.65
CA LEU A 101 4.98 3.38 2.38
C LEU A 101 5.55 3.03 1.00
N THR A 102 5.28 3.86 -0.01
CA THR A 102 5.84 3.64 -1.36
C THR A 102 7.37 3.73 -1.33
N LEU A 103 7.93 4.73 -0.65
CA LEU A 103 9.38 4.86 -0.52
C LEU A 103 10.01 3.73 0.28
N ASP A 104 9.39 3.29 1.37
CA ASP A 104 9.90 2.18 2.18
C ASP A 104 9.94 0.87 1.36
N LEU A 105 8.87 0.61 0.60
CA LEU A 105 8.80 -0.56 -0.30
C LEU A 105 9.79 -0.47 -1.46
N LEU A 106 9.96 0.69 -2.09
CA LEU A 106 11.00 0.88 -3.12
C LEU A 106 12.40 0.70 -2.54
N ASN A 107 12.66 1.23 -1.34
CA ASN A 107 13.94 1.09 -0.67
C ASN A 107 14.22 -0.36 -0.26
N SER A 108 13.16 -1.15 -0.06
CA SER A 108 13.29 -2.55 0.30
C SER A 108 14.01 -3.40 -0.76
N GLU A 109 13.99 -2.96 -2.02
CA GLU A 109 14.60 -3.68 -3.16
C GLU A 109 16.13 -3.58 -3.20
N PHE A 110 16.74 -2.56 -2.58
CA PHE A 110 18.17 -2.30 -2.69
C PHE A 110 19.05 -3.02 -1.66
N SER A 111 18.45 -3.71 -0.68
CA SER A 111 19.18 -4.42 0.37
C SER A 111 18.56 -5.78 0.64
N GLU A 112 19.39 -6.82 0.57
CA GLU A 112 19.02 -8.17 0.97
C GLU A 112 18.97 -8.34 2.50
N ASN A 113 19.60 -7.43 3.24
CA ASN A 113 19.51 -7.42 4.69
C ASN A 113 18.12 -6.89 5.11
N LEU A 114 17.28 -7.80 5.59
CA LEU A 114 15.93 -7.51 6.06
C LEU A 114 15.86 -7.19 7.55
N ARG A 115 16.99 -7.11 8.26
CA ARG A 115 17.00 -6.78 9.69
C ARG A 115 16.39 -5.41 9.93
N GLY A 116 15.42 -5.37 10.85
CA GLY A 116 14.73 -4.14 11.22
C GLY A 116 13.66 -3.67 10.22
N ARG A 117 13.45 -4.39 9.11
CA ARG A 117 12.36 -4.13 8.18
C ARG A 117 11.11 -4.90 8.60
N SER A 118 9.95 -4.34 8.29
CA SER A 118 8.65 -4.99 8.52
C SER A 118 8.05 -5.53 7.23
N ALA A 119 8.45 -5.00 6.07
CA ALA A 119 7.93 -5.36 4.77
C ALA A 119 9.03 -5.37 3.69
N LYS A 120 8.79 -6.15 2.64
CA LYS A 120 9.60 -6.19 1.42
C LYS A 120 8.68 -6.20 0.20
N ARG A 121 9.02 -5.39 -0.80
CA ARG A 121 8.35 -5.42 -2.09
C ARG A 121 8.71 -6.68 -2.87
N VAL A 122 7.70 -7.31 -3.47
CA VAL A 122 7.85 -8.41 -4.41
C VAL A 122 7.20 -8.05 -5.74
N HIS A 123 7.76 -8.53 -6.84
CA HIS A 123 7.24 -8.26 -8.20
C HIS A 123 6.25 -9.31 -8.69
N ASN A 124 6.19 -10.48 -8.04
CA ASN A 124 5.22 -11.51 -8.36
C ASN A 124 4.09 -11.50 -7.33
N SER A 125 2.87 -11.21 -7.78
CA SER A 125 1.69 -11.21 -6.90
C SER A 125 1.40 -12.57 -6.25
N SER A 126 1.87 -13.67 -6.83
CA SER A 126 1.70 -15.02 -6.28
C SER A 126 2.57 -15.29 -5.04
N GLU A 127 3.62 -14.49 -4.86
CA GLU A 127 4.56 -14.60 -3.73
C GLU A 127 4.22 -13.61 -2.62
N ALA A 128 3.20 -12.77 -2.81
CA ALA A 128 2.84 -11.71 -1.88
C ALA A 128 1.81 -12.16 -0.86
N ASP A 129 1.98 -11.68 0.37
CA ASP A 129 0.99 -11.83 1.44
C ASP A 129 -0.14 -10.80 1.29
N VAL A 130 0.21 -9.61 0.80
CA VAL A 130 -0.72 -8.50 0.60
C VAL A 130 -0.42 -7.74 -0.69
N VAL A 131 -1.44 -7.04 -1.19
CA VAL A 131 -1.34 -6.19 -2.37
C VAL A 131 -1.48 -4.73 -1.98
N PHE A 132 -0.57 -3.90 -2.48
CA PHE A 132 -0.58 -2.45 -2.30
C PHE A 132 -0.85 -1.75 -3.64
N VAL A 133 -1.83 -0.84 -3.63
CA VAL A 133 -2.18 0.03 -4.76
C VAL A 133 -1.68 1.45 -4.39
N PRO A 134 -0.52 1.88 -4.90
CA PRO A 134 0.13 3.13 -4.49
C PRO A 134 -0.52 4.36 -5.14
N TYR A 135 -1.81 4.59 -4.88
CA TYR A 135 -2.51 5.81 -5.26
C TYR A 135 -2.41 6.83 -4.12
N PHE A 136 -1.86 8.01 -4.37
CA PHE A 136 -1.74 9.06 -3.35
C PHE A 136 -3.07 9.80 -3.20
N ALA A 137 -4.07 9.08 -2.68
CA ALA A 137 -5.46 9.52 -2.62
C ALA A 137 -5.63 10.83 -1.85
N SER A 138 -4.94 10.95 -0.71
CA SER A 138 -5.00 12.15 0.12
C SER A 138 -4.43 13.37 -0.60
N LEU A 139 -3.31 13.19 -1.31
CA LEU A 139 -2.68 14.26 -2.09
C LEU A 139 -3.55 14.67 -3.30
N SER A 140 -4.12 13.68 -3.98
CA SER A 140 -5.05 13.88 -5.09
C SER A 140 -6.28 14.67 -4.64
N TYR A 141 -6.84 14.34 -3.46
CA TYR A 141 -7.93 15.09 -2.87
C TYR A 141 -7.50 16.53 -2.51
N ASN A 142 -6.40 16.70 -1.77
CA ASN A 142 -5.96 18.01 -1.30
C ASN A 142 -5.64 18.98 -2.46
N ARG A 143 -5.04 18.48 -3.55
CA ARG A 143 -4.66 19.30 -4.70
C ARG A 143 -5.73 19.39 -5.79
N GLY A 144 -6.57 18.36 -5.91
CA GLY A 144 -7.42 18.16 -7.08
C GLY A 144 -8.92 18.01 -6.81
N SER A 145 -9.38 18.20 -5.56
CA SER A 145 -10.82 18.12 -5.22
C SER A 145 -11.65 19.31 -5.70
N LYS A 146 -11.05 20.50 -5.77
CA LYS A 146 -11.74 21.72 -6.22
C LYS A 146 -12.09 21.64 -7.70
N LEU A 147 -13.31 22.01 -8.05
CA LEU A 147 -13.73 22.20 -9.43
C LEU A 147 -13.09 23.48 -9.98
N LYS A 148 -12.47 23.37 -11.16
CA LYS A 148 -12.02 24.56 -11.89
C LYS A 148 -13.18 25.15 -12.67
N SER A 149 -13.12 26.45 -12.94
CA SER A 149 -14.16 27.15 -13.70
C SER A 149 -14.37 26.48 -15.07
N GLY A 150 -15.62 26.15 -15.40
CA GLY A 150 -15.98 25.47 -16.65
C GLY A 150 -15.79 23.95 -16.66
N GLU A 151 -15.17 23.34 -15.64
CA GLU A 151 -15.04 21.88 -15.56
C GLU A 151 -16.25 21.23 -14.87
N LYS A 152 -16.73 20.11 -15.43
CA LYS A 152 -17.84 19.32 -14.86
C LYS A 152 -17.40 18.35 -13.76
N LYS A 153 -16.11 18.00 -13.71
CA LYS A 153 -15.52 17.04 -12.78
C LYS A 153 -14.19 17.58 -12.27
N SER A 154 -13.91 17.37 -10.99
CA SER A 154 -12.63 17.75 -10.40
C SER A 154 -11.53 16.79 -10.86
N THR A 155 -10.27 17.24 -10.79
CA THR A 155 -9.12 16.40 -11.16
C THR A 155 -9.07 15.11 -10.32
N ASN A 156 -9.39 15.18 -9.03
CA ASN A 156 -9.48 13.99 -8.18
C ASN A 156 -10.56 13.01 -8.67
N ALA A 157 -11.75 13.50 -9.06
CA ALA A 157 -12.80 12.63 -9.58
C ALA A 157 -12.37 11.93 -10.88
N ILE A 158 -11.69 12.65 -11.77
CA ILE A 158 -11.13 12.10 -13.01
C ILE A 158 -10.08 11.02 -12.70
N LEU A 159 -9.17 11.27 -11.76
CA LEU A 159 -8.13 10.31 -11.39
C LEU A 159 -8.71 9.04 -10.74
N GLN A 160 -9.73 9.18 -9.88
CA GLN A 160 -10.41 8.03 -9.31
C GLN A 160 -11.11 7.18 -10.38
N GLU A 161 -11.80 7.82 -11.34
CA GLU A 161 -12.43 7.12 -12.46
C GLU A 161 -11.40 6.39 -13.33
N LYS A 162 -10.28 7.06 -13.65
CA LYS A 162 -9.17 6.47 -14.39
C LYS A 162 -8.57 5.27 -13.66
N LEU A 163 -8.40 5.34 -12.34
CA LEU A 163 -7.86 4.24 -11.53
C LEU A 163 -8.77 3.01 -11.58
N VAL A 164 -10.09 3.21 -11.47
CA VAL A 164 -11.09 2.12 -11.57
C VAL A 164 -11.04 1.48 -12.96
N LYS A 165 -11.04 2.29 -14.02
CA LYS A 165 -10.92 1.80 -15.41
C LYS A 165 -9.61 1.05 -15.65
N TRP A 166 -8.49 1.57 -15.17
CA TRP A 166 -7.19 0.92 -15.26
C TRP A 166 -7.20 -0.46 -14.59
N ARG A 167 -7.81 -0.56 -13.41
CA ARG A 167 -7.96 -1.83 -12.67
C ARG A 167 -8.80 -2.83 -13.45
N TRP A 168 -9.93 -2.38 -13.99
CA TRP A 168 -10.85 -3.20 -14.77
C TRP A 168 -10.18 -3.79 -16.02
N ASN A 169 -9.49 -2.95 -16.81
CA ASN A 169 -8.79 -3.37 -18.03
C ASN A 169 -7.65 -4.36 -17.77
N LYS A 170 -7.03 -4.30 -16.58
CA LYS A 170 -6.04 -5.29 -16.14
C LYS A 170 -6.74 -6.61 -15.80
N MET A 171 -7.91 -6.58 -15.19
CA MET A 171 -8.67 -7.78 -14.80
C MET A 171 -9.23 -8.53 -16.01
N GLU A 172 -9.78 -7.83 -17.01
CA GLU A 172 -10.27 -8.46 -18.25
C GLU A 172 -9.16 -9.20 -19.02
N ARG A 173 -7.93 -8.67 -18.98
CA ARG A 173 -6.76 -9.34 -19.57
C ARG A 173 -6.39 -10.68 -18.91
N TYR A 174 -6.83 -10.94 -17.68
CA TYR A 174 -6.65 -12.24 -17.03
C TYR A 174 -7.83 -13.19 -17.22
N ASN A 175 -9.00 -12.69 -17.64
CA ASN A 175 -10.20 -13.50 -17.91
C ASN A 175 -10.35 -13.89 -19.40
N CYS A 176 -9.59 -13.28 -20.30
CA CYS A 176 -9.52 -13.67 -21.71
C CYS A 176 -8.23 -14.46 -21.98
N SER A 177 -8.21 -15.73 -21.59
CA SER A 177 -7.41 -16.74 -22.30
C SER A 177 -8.39 -17.79 -22.82
N PRO A 178 -8.58 -17.92 -24.15
CA PRO A 178 -9.32 -19.05 -24.70
C PRO A 178 -8.61 -20.33 -24.27
N SER A 179 -9.32 -21.21 -23.57
CA SER A 179 -8.91 -22.61 -23.44
C SER A 179 -8.70 -23.15 -24.85
N LYS A 180 -7.45 -23.45 -25.20
CA LYS A 180 -7.15 -24.28 -26.37
C LYS A 180 -7.53 -25.72 -26.09
#